data_AF-A0A7S4QKW3-F1
#
_entry.id   AF-A0A7S4QKW3-F1
#
_cell.length_a   1.000
_cell.length_b   1.000
_cell.length_c   1.000
_cell.angle_alpha   90.00
_cell.angle_beta   90.00
_cell.angle_gamma   90.00
#
_symmetry.space_group_name_H-M   'P 1'
#
loop_
_entity.id
_entity.type
_entity.pdbx_description
1 polymer ?
#
loop_
_entity_poly.entity_id
_entity_poly.type
_entity_poly.pdbx_seq_one_letter_code
_entity_poly.pdbx_strand_id
1 'polypeptide(L)'
;GQQQQQLQQQQQHQQHQQHQQQQQQQQRPQQQAQQQQQYNQMAQMQQAEQLQKMRMQQEATRRQLDENRKKMEEANKQRVEEQRRRMEEMRQQQEELRKKAEAERLQKEKEMAQKREEQRAMLCIRRVIQKVRSASPENIDELKKELDEVLQKELEACGSQKDRMKQEAEVGREQANQRVEMIKEQVRKAEEQRLEAERKRKEAIEKAERLVKELDGLVAEAERASKTLKEESEPFSSEKDLELEEITATWKTVDEAGQEAKEKLKACTEFVLKNGPEMRVQDAPGQPAGDSKQAMAKLLQRINEYTRS
;
A
#
# COMPACT_ATOMS: atom_id res chain seq x y z
N GLY A 1 137.42 65.05 -95.31
CA GLY A 1 136.94 65.63 -94.03
C GLY A 1 135.57 66.26 -94.17
N GLN A 2 134.50 65.46 -94.13
CA GLN A 2 133.13 65.96 -93.88
C GLN A 2 132.21 64.89 -93.26
N GLN A 3 132.60 63.61 -93.28
CA GLN A 3 131.82 62.52 -92.66
C GLN A 3 132.27 62.14 -91.24
N GLN A 4 133.47 62.58 -90.82
CA GLN A 4 134.00 62.32 -89.46
C GLN A 4 133.44 63.28 -88.40
N GLN A 5 132.81 64.39 -88.82
CA GLN A 5 132.17 65.37 -87.93
C GLN A 5 130.69 65.02 -87.64
N GLN A 6 130.09 64.09 -88.41
CA GLN A 6 128.71 63.65 -88.22
C GLN A 6 128.57 62.51 -87.19
N LEU A 7 129.62 61.68 -87.03
CA LEU A 7 129.63 60.64 -85.98
C LEU A 7 129.78 61.20 -84.56
N GLN A 8 130.42 62.37 -84.40
CA GLN A 8 130.64 62.96 -83.06
C GLN A 8 129.39 63.67 -82.53
N GLN A 9 128.52 64.20 -83.40
CA GLN A 9 127.23 64.77 -82.97
C GLN A 9 126.18 63.70 -82.63
N GLN A 10 126.22 62.53 -83.28
CA GLN A 10 125.27 61.46 -82.98
C GLN A 10 125.55 60.80 -81.61
N GLN A 11 126.80 60.79 -81.15
CA GLN A 11 127.16 60.21 -79.85
C GLN A 11 126.78 61.11 -78.66
N GLN A 12 126.78 62.45 -78.83
CA GLN A 12 126.32 63.36 -77.78
C GLN A 12 124.78 63.37 -77.62
N HIS A 13 124.02 63.15 -78.70
CA HIS A 13 122.56 63.09 -78.61
C HIS A 13 122.06 61.84 -77.87
N GLN A 14 122.80 60.72 -77.98
CA GLN A 14 122.43 59.46 -77.30
C GLN A 14 122.69 59.50 -75.79
N GLN A 15 123.71 60.23 -75.31
CA GLN A 15 123.95 60.40 -73.87
C GLN A 15 122.94 61.33 -73.20
N HIS A 16 122.47 62.38 -73.90
CA HIS A 16 121.48 63.29 -73.31
C HIS A 16 120.10 62.64 -73.15
N GLN A 17 119.72 61.74 -74.07
CA GLN A 17 118.44 61.04 -74.02
C GLN A 17 118.38 59.99 -72.88
N GLN A 18 119.51 59.36 -72.53
CA GLN A 18 119.56 58.46 -71.37
C GLN A 18 119.47 59.19 -70.02
N HIS A 19 120.01 60.41 -69.91
CA HIS A 19 119.96 61.13 -68.63
C HIS A 19 118.56 61.69 -68.30
N GLN A 20 117.78 62.05 -69.32
CA GLN A 20 116.41 62.54 -69.14
C GLN A 20 115.43 61.43 -68.73
N GLN A 21 115.67 60.19 -69.16
CA GLN A 21 114.82 59.04 -68.78
C GLN A 21 115.06 58.58 -67.33
N GLN A 22 116.26 58.84 -66.77
CA GLN A 22 116.60 58.42 -65.42
C GLN A 22 116.04 59.36 -64.33
N GLN A 23 115.87 60.66 -64.61
CA GLN A 23 115.23 61.60 -63.67
C GLN A 23 113.71 61.38 -63.53
N GLN A 24 113.03 60.87 -64.56
CA GLN A 24 111.58 60.64 -64.51
C GLN A 24 111.18 59.38 -63.73
N GLN A 25 112.13 58.47 -63.43
CA GLN A 25 111.86 57.27 -62.63
C GLN A 25 112.00 57.48 -61.11
N GLN A 26 112.60 58.58 -60.64
CA GLN A 26 112.77 58.81 -59.19
C GLN A 26 111.65 59.59 -58.50
N GLN A 27 110.72 60.23 -59.24
CA GLN A 27 109.63 61.03 -58.63
C GLN A 27 108.28 60.31 -58.51
N ARG A 28 108.08 59.13 -59.11
CA ARG A 28 106.82 58.36 -58.96
C ARG A 28 106.56 57.76 -57.56
N PRO A 29 107.56 57.28 -56.80
CA PRO A 29 107.28 56.60 -55.52
C PRO A 29 106.70 57.52 -54.43
N GLN A 30 107.03 58.81 -54.46
CA GLN A 30 106.68 59.74 -53.36
C GLN A 30 105.25 60.28 -53.45
N GLN A 31 104.70 60.45 -54.66
CA GLN A 31 103.29 60.83 -54.85
C GLN A 31 102.33 59.68 -54.54
N GLN A 32 102.75 58.42 -54.78
CA GLN A 32 101.97 57.24 -54.42
C GLN A 32 101.84 57.05 -52.89
N ALA A 33 102.89 57.34 -52.12
CA ALA A 33 102.86 57.18 -50.66
C ALA A 33 101.90 58.16 -49.97
N GLN A 34 101.81 59.41 -50.43
CA GLN A 34 100.94 60.42 -49.83
C GLN A 34 99.45 60.15 -50.13
N GLN A 35 99.15 59.67 -51.34
CA GLN A 35 97.81 59.25 -51.72
C GLN A 35 97.37 58.01 -50.91
N GLN A 36 98.30 57.09 -50.61
CA GLN A 36 98.04 55.91 -49.79
C GLN A 36 97.76 56.27 -48.32
N GLN A 37 98.39 57.31 -47.77
CA GLN A 37 98.12 57.80 -46.41
C GLN A 37 96.73 58.44 -46.25
N GLN A 38 96.29 59.24 -47.22
CA GLN A 38 94.92 59.78 -47.24
C GLN A 38 93.88 58.67 -47.37
N TYR A 39 94.16 57.66 -48.21
CA TYR A 39 93.30 56.49 -48.34
C TYR A 39 93.19 55.72 -47.03
N ASN A 40 94.28 55.58 -46.28
CA ASN A 40 94.29 54.92 -44.97
C ASN A 40 93.52 55.70 -43.90
N GLN A 41 93.61 57.03 -43.84
CA GLN A 41 92.83 57.84 -42.89
C GLN A 41 91.32 57.80 -43.21
N MET A 42 90.97 57.90 -44.50
CA MET A 42 89.57 57.79 -44.93
C MET A 42 89.01 56.39 -44.64
N ALA A 43 89.79 55.34 -44.88
CA ALA A 43 89.43 53.97 -44.52
C ALA A 43 89.25 53.79 -43.00
N GLN A 44 90.10 54.40 -42.17
CA GLN A 44 89.97 54.36 -40.70
C GLN A 44 88.70 55.05 -40.20
N MET A 45 88.37 56.22 -40.75
CA MET A 45 87.16 56.95 -40.37
C MET A 45 85.89 56.20 -40.81
N GLN A 46 85.91 55.64 -42.02
CA GLN A 46 84.82 54.83 -42.54
C GLN A 46 84.63 53.53 -41.72
N GLN A 47 85.72 52.94 -41.24
CA GLN A 47 85.70 51.78 -40.34
C GLN A 47 85.14 52.14 -38.95
N ALA A 48 85.47 53.33 -38.41
CA ALA A 48 84.92 53.82 -37.14
C ALA A 48 83.42 54.13 -37.24
N GLU A 49 82.97 54.74 -38.34
CA GLU A 49 81.55 55.02 -38.57
C GLU A 49 80.74 53.72 -38.73
N GLN A 50 81.30 52.71 -39.41
CA GLN A 50 80.71 51.38 -39.50
C GLN A 50 80.60 50.72 -38.11
N LEU A 51 81.62 50.86 -37.26
CA LEU A 51 81.58 50.33 -35.89
C LEU A 51 80.54 51.05 -35.02
N GLN A 52 80.38 52.37 -35.17
CA GLN A 52 79.40 53.14 -34.43
C GLN A 52 77.97 52.83 -34.88
N LYS A 53 77.73 52.67 -36.19
CA LYS A 53 76.45 52.17 -36.73
C LYS A 53 76.15 50.76 -36.22
N MET A 54 77.14 49.88 -36.19
CA MET A 54 76.98 48.53 -35.64
C MET A 54 76.62 48.55 -34.14
N ARG A 55 77.25 49.42 -33.34
CA ARG A 55 76.88 49.59 -31.92
C ARG A 55 75.48 50.14 -31.73
N MET A 56 75.09 51.15 -32.50
CA MET A 56 73.74 51.72 -32.43
C MET A 56 72.67 50.70 -32.87
N GLN A 57 72.97 49.91 -33.89
CA GLN A 57 72.10 48.82 -34.36
C GLN A 57 72.00 47.70 -33.31
N GLN A 58 73.11 47.30 -32.68
CA GLN A 58 73.11 46.33 -31.57
C GLN A 58 72.30 46.84 -30.36
N GLU A 59 72.43 48.11 -29.98
CA GLU A 59 71.69 48.68 -28.85
C GLU A 59 70.19 48.79 -29.16
N ALA A 60 69.81 49.19 -30.39
CA ALA A 60 68.42 49.21 -30.83
C ALA A 60 67.80 47.80 -30.83
N THR A 61 68.53 46.79 -31.33
CA THR A 61 68.09 45.38 -31.27
C THR A 61 67.96 44.92 -29.82
N ARG A 62 68.88 45.29 -28.93
CA ARG A 62 68.81 44.94 -27.50
C ARG A 62 67.60 45.57 -26.82
N ARG A 63 67.30 46.85 -27.07
CA ARG A 63 66.09 47.51 -26.54
C ARG A 63 64.81 46.87 -27.07
N GLN A 64 64.75 46.51 -28.36
CA GLN A 64 63.62 45.78 -28.92
C GLN A 64 63.44 44.39 -28.31
N LEU A 65 64.53 43.66 -28.06
CA LEU A 65 64.48 42.35 -27.39
C LEU A 65 64.02 42.48 -25.93
N ASP A 66 64.49 43.49 -25.20
CA ASP A 66 64.09 43.73 -23.81
C ASP A 66 62.62 44.19 -23.72
N GLU A 67 62.14 45.02 -24.65
CA GLU A 67 60.72 45.40 -24.73
C GLU A 67 59.84 44.21 -25.11
N ASN A 68 60.25 43.39 -26.08
CA ASN A 68 59.53 42.16 -26.43
C ASN A 68 59.51 41.17 -25.27
N ARG A 69 60.61 41.06 -24.52
CA ARG A 69 60.69 40.23 -23.32
C ARG A 69 59.74 40.72 -22.24
N LYS A 70 59.72 42.03 -21.95
CA LYS A 70 58.77 42.61 -20.98
C LYS A 70 57.32 42.41 -21.40
N LYS A 71 56.98 42.63 -22.68
CA LYS A 71 55.64 42.37 -23.21
C LYS A 71 55.25 40.89 -23.09
N MET A 72 56.18 39.97 -23.37
CA MET A 72 55.94 38.53 -23.23
C MET A 72 55.79 38.10 -21.76
N GLU A 73 56.60 38.64 -20.85
CA GLU A 73 56.51 38.37 -19.41
C GLU A 73 55.21 38.92 -18.82
N GLU A 74 54.79 40.13 -19.22
CA GLU A 74 53.52 40.73 -18.78
C GLU A 74 52.30 39.99 -19.35
N ALA A 75 52.32 39.64 -20.64
CA ALA A 75 51.27 38.82 -21.25
C ALA A 75 51.19 37.42 -20.62
N ASN A 76 52.33 36.81 -20.29
CA ASN A 76 52.35 35.53 -19.58
C ASN A 76 51.81 35.66 -18.16
N LYS A 77 52.16 36.73 -17.44
CA LYS A 77 51.64 37.02 -16.10
C LYS A 77 50.12 37.20 -16.13
N GLN A 78 49.59 37.95 -17.08
CA GLN A 78 48.14 38.13 -17.27
C GLN A 78 47.43 36.79 -17.58
N ARG A 79 48.00 35.96 -18.46
CA ARG A 79 47.44 34.63 -18.75
C ARG A 79 47.41 33.71 -17.53
N VAL A 80 48.48 33.71 -16.73
CA VAL A 80 48.54 32.90 -15.50
C VAL A 80 47.55 33.41 -14.45
N GLU A 81 47.41 34.72 -14.30
CA GLU A 81 46.44 35.31 -13.36
C GLU A 81 44.99 35.06 -13.80
N GLU A 82 44.68 35.20 -15.10
CA GLU A 82 43.37 34.87 -15.65
C GLU A 82 43.05 33.38 -15.52
N GLN A 83 44.02 32.50 -15.79
CA GLN A 83 43.86 31.05 -15.62
C GLN A 83 43.64 30.69 -14.13
N ARG A 84 44.32 31.39 -13.21
CA ARG A 84 44.12 31.21 -11.76
C ARG A 84 42.73 31.68 -11.33
N ARG A 85 42.26 32.85 -11.80
CA ARG A 85 40.90 33.34 -11.53
C ARG A 85 39.84 32.38 -12.06
N ARG A 86 39.99 31.88 -13.29
CA ARG A 86 39.08 30.86 -13.87
C ARG A 86 39.07 29.57 -13.06
N MET A 87 40.22 29.10 -12.59
CA MET A 87 40.32 27.90 -11.76
C MET A 87 39.68 28.11 -10.38
N GLU A 88 39.84 29.28 -9.78
CA GLU A 88 39.22 29.64 -8.50
C GLU A 88 37.70 29.80 -8.61
N GLU A 89 37.21 30.48 -9.64
CA GLU A 89 35.77 30.59 -9.94
C GLU A 89 35.14 29.22 -10.19
N MET A 90 35.79 28.36 -10.98
CA MET A 90 35.32 26.99 -11.21
C MET A 90 35.29 26.17 -9.91
N ARG A 91 36.29 26.35 -9.04
CA ARG A 91 36.34 25.69 -7.72
C ARG A 91 35.22 26.19 -6.80
N GLN A 92 34.95 27.50 -6.78
CA GLN A 92 33.84 28.08 -6.02
C GLN A 92 32.48 27.59 -6.54
N GLN A 93 32.27 27.56 -7.86
CA GLN A 93 31.05 27.02 -8.47
C GLN A 93 30.86 25.53 -8.15
N GLN A 94 31.91 24.72 -8.18
CA GLN A 94 31.82 23.30 -7.78
C GLN A 94 31.48 23.14 -6.29
N GLU A 95 32.05 23.96 -5.41
CA GLU A 95 31.76 23.91 -3.97
C GLU A 95 30.31 24.33 -3.68
N GLU A 96 29.81 25.39 -4.33
CA GLU A 96 28.44 25.85 -4.20
C GLU A 96 27.43 24.80 -4.70
N LEU A 97 27.67 24.21 -5.87
CA LEU A 97 26.84 23.12 -6.39
C LEU A 97 26.86 21.90 -5.47
N ARG A 98 28.00 21.57 -4.87
CA ARG A 98 28.11 20.48 -3.90
C ARG A 98 27.31 20.77 -2.62
N LYS A 99 27.41 21.99 -2.07
CA LYS A 99 26.62 22.43 -0.91
C LYS A 99 25.12 22.41 -1.19
N LYS A 100 24.70 22.89 -2.37
CA LYS A 100 23.30 22.87 -2.81
C LYS A 100 22.77 21.45 -2.95
N ALA A 101 23.54 20.55 -3.57
CA ALA A 101 23.16 19.14 -3.72
C ALA A 101 23.05 18.41 -2.38
N GLU A 102 23.94 18.69 -1.42
CA GLU A 102 23.89 18.11 -0.07
C GLU A 102 22.68 18.61 0.72
N ALA A 103 22.38 19.92 0.66
CA ALA A 103 21.21 20.51 1.29
C ALA A 103 19.90 19.94 0.70
N GLU A 104 19.81 19.82 -0.63
CA GLU A 104 18.64 19.22 -1.29
C GLU A 104 18.49 17.73 -0.93
N ARG A 105 19.59 16.97 -0.87
CA ARG A 105 19.55 15.57 -0.45
C ARG A 105 19.06 15.42 0.99
N LEU A 106 19.56 16.26 1.90
CA LEU A 106 19.14 16.25 3.30
C LEU A 106 17.66 16.63 3.45
N GLN A 107 17.19 17.61 2.67
CA GLN A 107 15.78 18.01 2.66
C GLN A 107 14.88 16.87 2.14
N LYS A 108 15.25 16.23 1.03
CA LYS A 108 14.53 15.08 0.48
C LYS A 108 14.49 13.90 1.44
N GLU A 109 15.59 13.63 2.14
CA GLU A 109 15.65 12.55 3.15
C GLU A 109 14.72 12.83 4.34
N LYS A 110 14.70 14.07 4.85
CA LYS A 110 13.78 14.50 5.90
C LYS A 110 12.32 14.38 5.47
N GLU A 111 11.98 14.82 4.26
CA GLU A 111 10.62 14.71 3.72
C GLU A 111 10.20 13.24 3.52
N MET A 112 11.10 12.37 3.03
CA MET A 112 10.81 10.94 2.92
C MET A 112 10.66 10.27 4.28
N ALA A 113 11.48 10.64 5.27
CA ALA A 113 11.35 10.14 6.63
C ALA A 113 10.02 10.57 7.27
N GLN A 114 9.61 11.83 7.10
CA GLN A 114 8.30 12.34 7.55
C GLN A 114 7.15 11.57 6.89
N LYS A 115 7.17 11.38 5.56
CA LYS A 115 6.13 10.61 4.85
C LYS A 115 6.06 9.15 5.32
N ARG A 116 7.19 8.53 5.64
CA ARG A 116 7.22 7.16 6.18
C ARG A 116 6.58 7.10 7.57
N GLU A 117 6.86 8.07 8.43
CA GLU A 117 6.26 8.13 9.75
C GLU A 117 4.76 8.42 9.68
N GLU A 118 4.32 9.34 8.82
CA GLU A 118 2.90 9.58 8.55
C GLU A 118 2.17 8.30 8.12
N GLN A 119 2.75 7.54 7.18
CA GLN A 119 2.17 6.29 6.70
C GLN A 119 2.12 5.22 7.79
N ARG A 120 3.18 5.09 8.59
CA ARG A 120 3.22 4.15 9.72
C ARG A 120 2.13 4.46 10.74
N ALA A 121 2.02 5.72 11.16
CA ALA A 121 1.03 6.19 12.12
C ALA A 121 -0.41 5.94 11.62
N MET A 122 -0.69 6.30 10.36
CA MET A 122 -1.99 6.03 9.72
C MET A 122 -2.35 4.53 9.72
N LEU A 123 -1.40 3.66 9.39
CA LEU A 123 -1.64 2.22 9.39
C LEU A 123 -1.90 1.68 10.80
N CYS A 124 -1.22 2.21 11.82
CA CYS A 124 -1.47 1.86 13.21
C CYS A 124 -2.93 2.18 13.61
N ILE A 125 -3.37 3.41 13.36
CA ILE A 125 -4.75 3.85 13.64
C ILE A 125 -5.76 2.98 12.88
N ARG A 126 -5.56 2.76 11.57
CA ARG A 126 -6.48 1.97 10.74
C ARG A 126 -6.65 0.53 11.22
N ARG A 127 -5.59 -0.10 11.74
CA ARG A 127 -5.69 -1.46 12.32
C ARG A 127 -6.64 -1.48 13.51
N VAL A 128 -6.60 -0.49 14.39
CA VAL A 128 -7.50 -0.42 15.55
C VAL A 128 -8.92 -0.07 15.13
N ILE A 129 -9.10 0.85 14.16
CA ILE A 129 -10.42 1.12 13.57
C ILE A 129 -11.06 -0.17 13.04
N GLN A 130 -10.29 -1.02 12.35
CA GLN A 130 -10.78 -2.29 11.83
C GLN A 130 -11.20 -3.26 12.95
N LYS A 131 -10.45 -3.31 14.08
CA LYS A 131 -10.87 -4.06 15.27
C LYS A 131 -12.18 -3.53 15.84
N VAL A 132 -12.31 -2.21 16.00
CA VAL A 132 -13.51 -1.55 16.54
C VAL A 132 -14.75 -1.87 15.69
N ARG A 133 -14.66 -1.81 14.35
CA ARG A 133 -15.77 -2.21 13.45
C ARG A 133 -16.20 -3.67 13.61
N SER A 134 -15.30 -4.50 14.12
CA SER A 134 -15.54 -5.92 14.36
C SER A 134 -15.89 -6.25 15.81
N ALA A 135 -16.10 -5.24 16.66
CA ALA A 135 -16.43 -5.40 18.07
C ALA A 135 -17.74 -6.17 18.28
N SER A 136 -17.77 -6.91 19.38
CA SER A 136 -18.95 -7.54 19.95
C SER A 136 -19.50 -6.68 21.09
N PRO A 137 -20.74 -6.92 21.55
CA PRO A 137 -21.33 -6.16 22.67
C PRO A 137 -20.48 -6.17 23.95
N GLU A 138 -19.70 -7.23 24.17
CA GLU A 138 -18.90 -7.45 25.37
C GLU A 138 -17.57 -6.68 25.37
N ASN A 139 -17.01 -6.37 24.19
CA ASN A 139 -15.66 -5.81 24.07
C ASN A 139 -15.59 -4.42 23.40
N ILE A 140 -16.73 -3.86 22.98
CA ILE A 140 -16.74 -2.57 22.26
C ILE A 140 -16.16 -1.41 23.06
N ASP A 141 -16.36 -1.39 24.38
CA ASP A 141 -15.86 -0.31 25.23
C ASP A 141 -14.34 -0.37 25.41
N GLU A 142 -13.77 -1.58 25.53
CA GLU A 142 -12.31 -1.78 25.57
C GLU A 142 -11.66 -1.37 24.25
N LEU A 143 -12.25 -1.76 23.11
CA LEU A 143 -11.72 -1.42 21.78
C LEU A 143 -11.84 0.07 21.45
N LYS A 144 -12.91 0.75 21.91
CA LYS A 144 -13.02 2.21 21.79
C LYS A 144 -11.91 2.91 22.56
N LYS A 145 -11.62 2.44 23.78
CA LYS A 145 -10.52 2.96 24.59
C LYS A 145 -9.16 2.71 23.92
N GLU A 146 -8.93 1.51 23.36
CA GLU A 146 -7.72 1.23 22.56
C GLU A 146 -7.58 2.21 21.39
N LEU A 147 -8.69 2.52 20.70
CA LEU A 147 -8.72 3.49 19.61
C LEU A 147 -8.40 4.92 20.09
N ASP A 148 -8.97 5.36 21.21
CA ASP A 148 -8.63 6.65 21.82
C ASP A 148 -7.14 6.76 22.17
N GLU A 149 -6.58 5.72 22.78
CA GLU A 149 -5.17 5.69 23.16
C GLU A 149 -4.25 5.71 21.94
N VAL A 150 -4.58 4.98 20.88
CA VAL A 150 -3.78 4.96 19.63
C VAL A 150 -3.94 6.26 18.86
N LEU A 151 -5.14 6.86 18.82
CA LEU A 151 -5.32 8.21 18.27
C LEU A 151 -4.48 9.22 19.06
N GLN A 152 -4.54 9.21 20.39
CA GLN A 152 -3.74 10.16 21.18
C GLN A 152 -2.23 10.02 20.92
N LYS A 153 -1.73 8.80 20.70
CA LYS A 153 -0.30 8.52 20.45
C LYS A 153 0.14 8.85 19.02
N GLU A 154 -0.64 8.47 18.02
CA GLU A 154 -0.20 8.44 16.61
C GLU A 154 -0.75 9.61 15.76
N LEU A 155 -1.74 10.34 16.25
CA LEU A 155 -2.49 11.31 15.44
C LEU A 155 -1.67 12.55 15.05
N GLU A 156 -0.73 13.00 15.89
CA GLU A 156 0.18 14.10 15.52
C GLU A 156 1.20 13.65 14.46
N ALA A 157 1.62 12.38 14.49
CA ALA A 157 2.55 11.82 13.51
C ALA A 157 1.92 11.64 12.12
N CYS A 158 0.59 11.69 12.01
CA CYS A 158 -0.13 11.61 10.73
C CYS A 158 -0.04 12.90 9.87
N GLY A 159 0.49 14.01 10.42
CA GLY A 159 0.75 15.25 9.68
C GLY A 159 -0.47 15.74 8.88
N SER A 160 -0.33 15.79 7.55
CA SER A 160 -1.40 16.25 6.64
C SER A 160 -2.68 15.39 6.64
N GLN A 161 -2.62 14.15 7.15
CA GLN A 161 -3.72 13.18 7.13
C GLN A 161 -4.50 13.11 8.45
N LYS A 162 -4.19 14.00 9.41
CA LYS A 162 -4.76 14.02 10.76
C LYS A 162 -6.29 14.05 10.77
N ASP A 163 -6.90 15.00 10.05
CA ASP A 163 -8.35 15.18 10.07
C ASP A 163 -9.08 14.00 9.41
N ARG A 164 -8.49 13.42 8.35
CA ARG A 164 -8.99 12.20 7.73
C ARG A 164 -8.98 11.02 8.70
N MET A 165 -7.91 10.86 9.50
CA MET A 165 -7.82 9.78 10.49
C MET A 165 -8.85 9.94 11.62
N LYS A 166 -9.12 11.18 12.07
CA LYS A 166 -10.21 11.45 13.02
C LYS A 166 -11.57 11.05 12.44
N GLN A 167 -11.85 11.45 11.20
CA GLN A 167 -13.11 11.10 10.53
C GLN A 167 -13.27 9.60 10.34
N GLU A 168 -12.23 8.90 9.87
CA GLU A 168 -12.25 7.43 9.73
C GLU A 168 -12.51 6.73 11.07
N ALA A 169 -11.95 7.26 12.17
CA ALA A 169 -12.16 6.75 13.52
C ALA A 169 -13.59 6.96 14.03
N GLU A 170 -14.15 8.16 13.85
CA GLU A 170 -15.54 8.46 14.24
C GLU A 170 -16.54 7.60 13.45
N VAL A 171 -16.37 7.47 12.13
CA VAL A 171 -17.17 6.55 11.31
C VAL A 171 -17.00 5.10 11.79
N GLY A 172 -15.78 4.70 12.18
CA GLY A 172 -15.52 3.39 12.75
C GLY A 172 -16.28 3.13 14.06
N ARG A 173 -16.37 4.12 14.94
CA ARG A 173 -17.13 4.07 16.20
C ARG A 173 -18.63 3.97 15.95
N GLU A 174 -19.14 4.78 15.03
CA GLU A 174 -20.55 4.78 14.68
C GLU A 174 -20.98 3.43 14.11
N GLN A 175 -20.21 2.88 13.17
CA GLN A 175 -20.46 1.55 12.60
C GLN A 175 -20.42 0.44 13.66
N ALA A 176 -19.46 0.51 14.59
CA ALA A 176 -19.38 -0.44 15.69
C ALA A 176 -20.60 -0.36 16.62
N ASN A 177 -21.04 0.86 16.97
CA ASN A 177 -22.23 1.08 17.79
C ASN A 177 -23.48 0.53 17.11
N GLN A 178 -23.69 0.87 15.83
CA GLN A 178 -24.83 0.37 15.05
C GLN A 178 -24.85 -1.17 15.01
N ARG A 179 -23.70 -1.80 14.77
CA ARG A 179 -23.57 -3.26 14.78
C ARG A 179 -23.90 -3.86 16.15
N VAL A 180 -23.38 -3.29 17.23
CA VAL A 180 -23.64 -3.79 18.59
C VAL A 180 -25.12 -3.67 18.95
N GLU A 181 -25.77 -2.56 18.61
CA GLU A 181 -27.21 -2.40 18.83
C GLU A 181 -28.04 -3.39 18.01
N MET A 182 -27.66 -3.65 16.75
CA MET A 182 -28.29 -4.71 15.95
C MET A 182 -28.13 -6.10 16.59
N ILE A 183 -26.94 -6.44 17.11
CA ILE A 183 -26.70 -7.73 17.77
C ILE A 183 -27.53 -7.85 19.04
N LYS A 184 -27.54 -6.82 19.91
CA LYS A 184 -28.36 -6.82 21.13
C LYS A 184 -29.85 -7.00 20.81
N GLU A 185 -30.33 -6.31 19.79
CA GLU A 185 -31.72 -6.42 19.35
C GLU A 185 -32.06 -7.82 18.82
N GLN A 186 -31.15 -8.44 18.06
CA GLN A 186 -31.33 -9.81 17.58
C GLN A 186 -31.35 -10.82 18.74
N VAL A 187 -30.45 -10.67 19.72
CA VAL A 187 -30.43 -11.52 20.91
C VAL A 187 -31.72 -11.37 21.71
N ARG A 188 -32.19 -10.13 21.93
CA ARG A 188 -33.46 -9.86 22.61
C ARG A 188 -34.64 -10.52 21.91
N LYS A 189 -34.76 -10.33 20.58
CA LYS A 189 -35.83 -10.96 19.79
C LYS A 189 -35.77 -12.49 19.81
N ALA A 190 -34.57 -13.07 19.72
CA ALA A 190 -34.40 -14.51 19.79
C ALA A 190 -34.79 -15.07 21.16
N GLU A 191 -34.46 -14.36 22.24
CA GLU A 191 -34.86 -14.73 23.60
C GLU A 191 -36.38 -14.62 23.80
N GLU A 192 -37.01 -13.53 23.35
CA GLU A 192 -38.47 -13.35 23.39
C GLU A 192 -39.19 -14.45 22.61
N GLN A 193 -38.73 -14.77 21.40
CA GLN A 193 -39.28 -15.86 20.59
C GLN A 193 -39.11 -17.23 21.26
N ARG A 194 -37.96 -17.47 21.90
CA ARG A 194 -37.72 -18.70 22.66
C ARG A 194 -38.69 -18.83 23.83
N LEU A 195 -38.89 -17.76 24.60
CA LEU A 195 -39.81 -17.74 25.74
C LEU A 195 -41.27 -17.89 25.30
N GLU A 196 -41.67 -17.23 24.20
CA GLU A 196 -43.03 -17.36 23.67
C GLU A 196 -43.30 -18.76 23.13
N ALA A 197 -42.35 -19.36 22.41
CA ALA A 197 -42.44 -20.72 21.92
C ALA A 197 -42.51 -21.72 23.09
N GLU A 198 -41.70 -21.51 24.14
CA GLU A 198 -41.76 -22.33 25.36
C GLU A 198 -43.11 -22.20 26.06
N ARG A 199 -43.67 -20.99 26.18
CA ARG A 199 -45.00 -20.76 26.77
C ARG A 199 -46.10 -21.46 25.97
N LYS A 200 -46.16 -21.22 24.65
CA LYS A 200 -47.16 -21.86 23.77
C LYS A 200 -47.06 -23.38 23.83
N ARG A 201 -45.84 -23.91 23.97
CA ARG A 201 -45.63 -25.35 24.09
C ARG A 201 -46.12 -25.90 25.42
N LYS A 202 -45.85 -25.23 26.54
CA LYS A 202 -46.41 -25.62 27.86
C LYS A 202 -47.94 -25.62 27.84
N GLU A 203 -48.54 -24.57 27.30
CA GLU A 203 -50.01 -24.47 27.14
C GLU A 203 -50.56 -25.62 26.26
N ALA A 204 -49.87 -25.99 25.18
CA ALA A 204 -50.27 -27.11 24.34
C ALA A 204 -50.16 -28.46 25.05
N ILE A 205 -49.11 -28.68 25.84
CA ILE A 205 -48.94 -29.91 26.64
C ILE A 205 -50.05 -30.03 27.68
N GLU A 206 -50.31 -28.98 28.45
CA GLU A 206 -51.38 -28.96 29.46
C GLU A 206 -52.76 -29.21 28.82
N LYS A 207 -53.01 -28.61 27.65
CA LYS A 207 -54.25 -28.83 26.89
C LYS A 207 -54.37 -30.28 26.41
N ALA A 208 -53.30 -30.85 25.89
CA ALA A 208 -53.27 -32.24 25.44
C ALA A 208 -53.49 -33.23 26.59
N GLU A 209 -52.85 -33.01 27.74
CA GLU A 209 -53.05 -33.83 28.94
C GLU A 209 -54.51 -33.78 29.43
N ARG A 210 -55.13 -32.60 29.41
CA ARG A 210 -56.54 -32.45 29.77
C ARG A 210 -57.45 -33.23 28.81
N LEU A 211 -57.24 -33.10 27.50
CA LEU A 211 -58.03 -33.79 26.49
C LEU A 211 -57.86 -35.31 26.54
N VAL A 212 -56.63 -35.80 26.79
CA VAL A 212 -56.36 -37.23 26.97
C VAL A 212 -57.08 -37.79 28.20
N LYS A 213 -57.12 -37.05 29.31
CA LYS A 213 -57.89 -37.44 30.51
C LYS A 213 -59.39 -37.48 30.25
N GLU A 214 -59.92 -36.52 29.50
CA GLU A 214 -61.34 -36.49 29.13
C GLU A 214 -61.70 -37.68 28.22
N LEU A 215 -60.84 -37.99 27.25
CA LEU A 215 -61.01 -39.18 26.41
C LEU A 215 -60.95 -40.48 27.22
N ASP A 216 -60.02 -40.61 28.16
CA ASP A 216 -59.94 -41.78 29.05
C ASP A 216 -61.24 -41.99 29.83
N GLY A 217 -61.87 -40.90 30.29
CA GLY A 217 -63.19 -40.92 30.92
C GLY A 217 -64.29 -41.46 29.99
N LEU A 218 -64.35 -40.96 28.74
CA LEU A 218 -65.31 -41.44 27.73
C LEU A 218 -65.09 -42.92 27.38
N VAL A 219 -63.83 -43.33 27.25
CA VAL A 219 -63.48 -44.73 27.00
C VAL A 219 -63.92 -45.61 28.16
N ALA A 220 -63.66 -45.23 29.41
CA ALA A 220 -64.11 -45.99 30.57
C ALA A 220 -65.65 -46.12 30.65
N GLU A 221 -66.41 -45.11 30.20
CA GLU A 221 -67.87 -45.22 30.06
C GLU A 221 -68.29 -46.20 28.97
N ALA A 222 -67.65 -46.12 27.80
CA ALA A 222 -67.91 -47.04 26.70
C ALA A 222 -67.59 -48.50 27.09
N GLU A 223 -66.48 -48.73 27.79
CA GLU A 223 -66.09 -50.06 28.30
C GLU A 223 -67.12 -50.63 29.27
N ARG A 224 -67.66 -49.80 30.17
CA ARG A 224 -68.73 -50.22 31.08
C ARG A 224 -70.00 -50.60 30.32
N ALA A 225 -70.44 -49.77 29.36
CA ALA A 225 -71.62 -50.05 28.55
C ALA A 225 -71.46 -51.33 27.70
N SER A 226 -70.29 -51.53 27.07
CA SER A 226 -69.98 -52.76 26.34
C SER A 226 -69.92 -54.00 27.25
N LYS A 227 -69.45 -53.86 28.50
CA LYS A 227 -69.47 -54.97 29.47
C LYS A 227 -70.90 -55.35 29.86
N THR A 228 -71.77 -54.37 30.12
CA THR A 228 -73.19 -54.60 30.39
C THR A 228 -73.86 -55.32 29.21
N LEU A 229 -73.64 -54.86 27.98
CA LEU A 229 -74.14 -55.53 26.78
C LEU A 229 -73.69 -57.00 26.70
N LYS A 230 -72.43 -57.28 27.05
CA LYS A 230 -71.89 -58.64 27.06
C LYS A 230 -72.58 -59.52 28.11
N GLU A 231 -72.79 -59.00 29.32
CA GLU A 231 -73.50 -59.71 30.40
C GLU A 231 -74.97 -60.00 30.02
N GLU A 232 -75.70 -58.99 29.51
CA GLU A 232 -77.10 -59.12 29.10
C GLU A 232 -77.30 -60.08 27.91
N SER A 233 -76.26 -60.28 27.09
CA SER A 233 -76.29 -61.18 25.93
C SER A 233 -75.84 -62.62 26.23
N GLU A 234 -75.33 -62.91 27.44
CA GLU A 234 -74.96 -64.27 27.85
C GLU A 234 -76.10 -65.30 27.72
N PRO A 235 -77.38 -64.99 28.02
CA PRO A 235 -78.47 -65.96 27.88
C PRO A 235 -78.60 -66.52 26.46
N PHE A 236 -78.34 -65.70 25.43
CA PHE A 236 -78.35 -66.12 24.02
C PHE A 236 -77.16 -67.00 23.63
N SER A 237 -76.07 -66.96 24.40
CA SER A 237 -74.88 -67.78 24.19
C SER A 237 -74.92 -69.09 24.98
N SER A 238 -75.86 -69.22 25.93
CA SER A 238 -76.05 -70.43 26.71
C SER A 238 -76.93 -71.44 25.95
N GLU A 239 -76.61 -72.73 26.02
CA GLU A 239 -77.40 -73.83 25.40
C GLU A 239 -78.75 -74.08 26.10
N LYS A 240 -79.31 -73.07 26.77
CA LYS A 240 -80.59 -73.18 27.47
C LYS A 240 -81.73 -72.86 26.51
N ASP A 241 -82.74 -73.72 26.48
CA ASP A 241 -84.01 -73.43 25.84
C ASP A 241 -84.74 -72.36 26.65
N LEU A 242 -84.77 -71.14 26.12
CA LEU A 242 -85.54 -70.02 26.66
C LEU A 242 -86.95 -70.03 26.06
N GLU A 243 -87.97 -69.72 26.86
CA GLU A 243 -89.33 -69.57 26.33
C GLU A 243 -89.45 -68.27 25.51
N LEU A 244 -90.42 -68.21 24.57
CA LEU A 244 -90.56 -67.08 23.65
C LEU A 244 -90.71 -65.72 24.37
N GLU A 245 -91.38 -65.70 25.51
CA GLU A 245 -91.53 -64.50 26.34
C GLU A 245 -90.19 -64.06 26.96
N GLU A 246 -89.40 -65.00 27.46
CA GLU A 246 -88.05 -64.75 28.01
C GLU A 246 -87.07 -64.30 26.92
N ILE A 247 -87.16 -64.89 25.72
CA ILE A 247 -86.40 -64.47 24.53
C ILE A 247 -86.70 -63.00 24.20
N THR A 248 -87.98 -62.63 24.17
CA THR A 248 -88.39 -61.27 23.80
C THR A 248 -87.96 -60.24 24.84
N ALA A 249 -88.08 -60.57 26.13
CA ALA A 249 -87.64 -59.71 27.22
C ALA A 249 -86.11 -59.51 27.21
N THR A 250 -85.34 -60.60 27.10
CA THR A 250 -83.87 -60.56 27.04
C THR A 250 -83.38 -59.83 25.79
N TRP A 251 -84.05 -60.04 24.65
CA TRP A 251 -83.71 -59.33 23.41
C TRP A 251 -83.83 -57.82 23.58
N LYS A 252 -84.86 -57.35 24.28
CA LYS A 252 -85.07 -55.92 24.52
C LYS A 252 -83.98 -55.32 25.42
N THR A 253 -83.57 -56.00 26.50
CA THR A 253 -82.48 -55.50 27.37
C THR A 253 -81.15 -55.47 26.63
N VAL A 254 -80.88 -56.49 25.80
CA VAL A 254 -79.71 -56.52 24.92
C VAL A 254 -79.73 -55.40 23.87
N ASP A 255 -80.88 -55.12 23.25
CA ASP A 255 -80.99 -54.03 22.26
C ASP A 255 -80.75 -52.66 22.90
N GLU A 256 -81.34 -52.40 24.08
CA GLU A 256 -81.14 -51.14 24.82
C GLU A 256 -79.66 -50.97 25.24
N ALA A 257 -79.04 -52.02 25.80
CA ALA A 257 -77.61 -52.00 26.14
C ALA A 257 -76.72 -51.85 24.90
N GLY A 258 -77.14 -52.42 23.77
CA GLY A 258 -76.44 -52.34 22.48
C GLY A 258 -76.44 -50.92 21.91
N GLN A 259 -77.58 -50.23 21.98
CA GLN A 259 -77.70 -48.83 21.58
C GLN A 259 -76.85 -47.93 22.47
N GLU A 260 -76.88 -48.11 23.80
CA GLU A 260 -76.05 -47.33 24.72
C GLU A 260 -74.55 -47.52 24.45
N ALA A 261 -74.08 -48.76 24.31
CA ALA A 261 -72.68 -49.05 24.00
C ALA A 261 -72.24 -48.40 22.68
N LYS A 262 -73.08 -48.47 21.64
CA LYS A 262 -72.82 -47.85 20.34
C LYS A 262 -72.73 -46.33 20.43
N GLU A 263 -73.62 -45.68 21.18
CA GLU A 263 -73.59 -44.22 21.37
C GLU A 263 -72.33 -43.77 22.12
N LYS A 264 -71.92 -44.50 23.16
CA LYS A 264 -70.68 -44.19 23.92
C LYS A 264 -69.42 -44.40 23.08
N LEU A 265 -69.35 -45.45 22.27
CA LEU A 265 -68.23 -45.68 21.33
C LEU A 265 -68.19 -44.61 20.22
N LYS A 266 -69.37 -44.18 19.74
CA LYS A 266 -69.49 -43.08 18.79
C LYS A 266 -68.98 -41.77 19.41
N ALA A 267 -69.34 -41.47 20.65
CA ALA A 267 -68.85 -40.30 21.36
C ALA A 267 -67.32 -40.31 21.52
N CYS A 268 -66.71 -41.46 21.83
CA CYS A 268 -65.25 -41.60 21.85
C CYS A 268 -64.62 -41.27 20.48
N THR A 269 -65.18 -41.83 19.40
CA THR A 269 -64.67 -41.63 18.04
C THR A 269 -64.81 -40.17 17.60
N GLU A 270 -65.95 -39.54 17.86
CA GLU A 270 -66.17 -38.12 17.55
C GLU A 270 -65.23 -37.21 18.36
N PHE A 271 -64.98 -37.54 19.64
CA PHE A 271 -64.03 -36.81 20.47
C PHE A 271 -62.60 -36.90 19.90
N VAL A 272 -62.16 -38.09 19.53
CA VAL A 272 -60.86 -38.32 18.88
C VAL A 272 -60.76 -37.55 17.56
N LEU A 273 -61.79 -37.55 16.73
CA LEU A 273 -61.78 -36.84 15.45
C LEU A 273 -61.67 -35.32 15.65
N LYS A 274 -62.39 -34.78 16.64
CA LYS A 274 -62.40 -33.34 16.94
C LYS A 274 -61.10 -32.86 17.61
N ASN A 275 -60.64 -33.58 18.62
CA ASN A 275 -59.55 -33.14 19.51
C ASN A 275 -58.22 -33.86 19.24
N GLY A 276 -58.20 -34.86 18.36
CA GLY A 276 -57.03 -35.67 18.01
C GLY A 276 -55.78 -34.88 17.62
N PRO A 277 -55.87 -33.83 16.78
CA PRO A 277 -54.72 -33.00 16.44
C PRO A 277 -54.11 -32.30 17.66
N GLU A 278 -54.94 -31.82 18.59
CA GLU A 278 -54.49 -31.08 19.78
C GLU A 278 -53.93 -32.01 20.86
N MET A 279 -54.36 -33.27 20.91
CA MET A 279 -53.78 -34.29 21.79
C MET A 279 -52.38 -34.77 21.33
N ARG A 280 -51.97 -34.43 20.11
CA ARG A 280 -50.68 -34.83 19.51
C ARG A 280 -49.71 -33.65 19.44
N VAL A 281 -49.27 -33.18 20.60
CA VAL A 281 -48.22 -32.15 20.67
C VAL A 281 -46.93 -32.69 20.04
N GLN A 282 -46.32 -31.90 19.16
CA GLN A 282 -45.06 -32.28 18.52
C GLN A 282 -43.90 -32.22 19.52
N ASP A 283 -43.05 -33.24 19.46
CA ASP A 283 -41.84 -33.32 20.27
C ASP A 283 -40.83 -32.27 19.77
N ALA A 284 -40.33 -31.42 20.67
CA ALA A 284 -39.25 -30.51 20.32
C ALA A 284 -37.91 -31.29 20.27
N PRO A 285 -36.98 -30.92 19.39
CA PRO A 285 -35.66 -31.55 19.33
C PRO A 285 -34.97 -31.51 20.71
N GLY A 286 -34.56 -32.67 21.22
CA GLY A 286 -33.82 -32.78 22.47
C GLY A 286 -34.67 -32.82 23.75
N GLN A 287 -36.01 -32.89 23.65
CA GLN A 287 -36.86 -33.16 24.81
C GLN A 287 -37.53 -34.54 24.72
N PRO A 288 -37.75 -35.22 25.87
CA PRO A 288 -38.46 -36.49 25.91
C PRO A 288 -39.88 -36.31 25.39
N ALA A 289 -40.37 -37.32 24.67
CA ALA A 289 -41.74 -37.31 24.17
C ALA A 289 -42.73 -37.23 25.33
N GLY A 290 -43.72 -36.36 25.23
CA GLY A 290 -44.73 -36.19 26.28
C GLY A 290 -45.58 -37.45 26.46
N ASP A 291 -45.90 -37.80 27.71
CA ASP A 291 -46.69 -38.98 28.06
C ASP A 291 -48.08 -39.01 27.39
N SER A 292 -48.62 -37.83 27.03
CA SER A 292 -49.92 -37.67 26.36
C SER A 292 -50.01 -38.44 25.04
N LYS A 293 -48.92 -38.53 24.26
CA LYS A 293 -48.91 -39.25 22.98
C LYS A 293 -49.02 -40.76 23.16
N GLN A 294 -48.28 -41.30 24.14
CA GLN A 294 -48.36 -42.73 24.48
C GLN A 294 -49.72 -43.08 25.09
N ALA A 295 -50.24 -42.22 25.98
CA ALA A 295 -51.56 -42.40 26.57
C ALA A 295 -52.66 -42.39 25.49
N MET A 296 -52.63 -41.42 24.58
CA MET A 296 -53.56 -41.36 23.43
C MET A 296 -53.51 -42.63 22.57
N ALA A 297 -52.31 -43.15 22.29
CA ALA A 297 -52.16 -44.39 21.52
C ALA A 297 -52.82 -45.60 22.22
N LYS A 298 -52.65 -45.71 23.55
CA LYS A 298 -53.32 -46.77 24.35
C LYS A 298 -54.84 -46.63 24.36
N LEU A 299 -55.35 -45.40 24.47
CA LEU A 299 -56.79 -45.13 24.41
C LEU A 299 -57.39 -45.51 23.04
N LEU A 300 -56.69 -45.20 21.95
CA LEU A 300 -57.12 -45.62 20.62
C LEU A 300 -57.12 -47.14 20.44
N GLN A 301 -56.18 -47.85 21.05
CA GLN A 301 -56.20 -49.32 21.04
C GLN A 301 -57.43 -49.87 21.76
N ARG A 302 -57.75 -49.34 22.95
CA ARG A 302 -58.96 -49.71 23.71
C ARG A 302 -60.23 -49.44 22.90
N ILE A 303 -60.40 -48.25 22.34
CA ILE A 303 -61.58 -47.92 21.49
C ILE A 303 -61.74 -48.93 20.36
N ASN A 304 -60.64 -49.29 19.67
CA ASN A 304 -60.69 -50.24 18.56
C ASN A 304 -61.04 -51.67 18.99
N GLU A 305 -60.66 -52.08 20.21
CA GLU A 305 -61.00 -53.41 20.76
C GLU A 305 -62.52 -53.54 20.97
N TYR A 306 -63.14 -52.54 21.60
CA TYR A 306 -64.58 -52.54 21.86
C TYR A 306 -65.44 -52.21 20.62
N THR A 307 -64.88 -51.55 19.61
CA THR A 307 -65.60 -51.29 18.34
C THR A 307 -65.70 -52.56 17.47
N ARG A 308 -64.82 -53.54 17.67
CA ARG A 308 -64.79 -54.80 16.89
C ARG A 308 -65.49 -55.97 17.58
N SER A 309 -65.77 -55.83 18.87
CA SER A 309 -66.46 -56.84 19.69
C SER A 309 -67.96 -56.71 19.53
#